data_AF-A0A944GDS5-F1
#
_entry.id   AF-A0A944GDS5-F1
#
_cell.length_a   1.000
_cell.length_b   1.000
_cell.length_c   1.000
_cell.angle_alpha   90.00
_cell.angle_beta   90.00
_cell.angle_gamma   90.00
#
_symmetry.space_group_name_H-M   'P 1'
#
loop_
_entity.id
_entity.type
_entity.pdbx_description
1 polymer ?
#
loop_
_entity_poly.entity_id
_entity_poly.type
_entity_poly.pdbx_seq_one_letter_code
_entity_poly.pdbx_strand_id
1 'polypeptide(L)'
;MADTPRKGFYSRFSKEELRKAYDQMSIFSDVIASVFFRDKATTQHIIRAVIEKDDLDVVKVKTQNSIENAFGHSVRFDVLATDSEGNFYNIEIQNAANDNLLARADF
;
A
#
# COMPACT_ATOMS: atom_id res chain seq x y z
N MET A 1 -14.01 21.16 32.73
CA MET A 1 -12.78 20.36 32.83
C MET A 1 -12.40 19.98 31.40
N ALA A 2 -11.28 20.50 30.89
CA ALA A 2 -10.88 20.27 29.50
C ALA A 2 -10.25 18.87 29.37
N ASP A 3 -10.82 18.06 28.48
CA ASP A 3 -10.29 16.75 28.12
C ASP A 3 -8.92 16.94 27.47
N THR A 4 -7.86 16.54 28.16
CA THR A 4 -6.50 16.69 27.64
C THR A 4 -6.30 15.60 26.59
N PRO A 5 -5.97 15.92 25.32
CA PRO A 5 -5.85 14.89 24.30
C PRO A 5 -4.77 13.90 24.74
N ARG A 6 -5.11 12.61 24.81
CA ARG A 6 -4.15 11.55 25.09
C ARG A 6 -3.00 11.71 24.09
N LYS A 7 -1.83 12.06 24.60
CA LYS A 7 -0.58 12.17 23.84
C LYS A 7 -0.28 10.81 23.21
N GLY A 8 -0.66 10.63 21.95
CA GLY A 8 -0.39 9.41 21.18
C GLY A 8 1.11 9.19 21.03
N PHE A 9 1.53 7.98 20.65
CA PHE A 9 2.94 7.60 20.51
C PHE A 9 3.80 8.65 19.76
N TYR A 10 3.21 9.30 18.75
CA TYR A 10 3.82 10.37 17.95
C TYR A 10 4.23 11.62 18.74
N SER A 11 3.63 11.90 19.90
CA SER A 11 4.00 13.06 20.73
C SER A 11 5.37 12.91 21.41
N ARG A 12 6.00 11.74 21.28
CA ARG A 12 7.34 11.45 21.79
C ARG A 12 8.45 11.87 20.83
N PHE A 13 8.10 12.23 19.59
CA PHE A 13 9.04 12.66 18.57
C PHE A 13 8.86 14.15 18.29
N SER A 14 9.97 14.84 18.04
CA SER A 14 9.93 16.20 17.51
C SER A 14 9.35 16.21 16.09
N LYS A 15 8.84 17.37 15.67
CA LYS A 15 8.34 17.57 14.31
C LYS A 15 9.43 17.29 13.25
N GLU A 16 10.69 17.55 13.57
CA GLU A 16 11.82 17.31 12.67
C GLU A 16 12.18 15.82 12.56
N GLU A 17 12.13 15.07 13.65
CA GLU A 17 12.32 13.61 13.63
C GLU A 17 11.22 12.91 12.83
N LEU A 18 9.97 13.34 13.00
CA LEU A 18 8.86 12.83 12.18
C LEU A 18 9.06 13.17 10.70
N ARG A 19 9.51 14.40 10.39
CA ARG A 19 9.77 14.80 9.00
C ARG A 19 10.86 13.96 8.36
N LYS A 20 11.98 13.75 9.07
CA LYS A 20 13.07 12.86 8.59
C LYS A 20 12.59 11.42 8.39
N ALA A 21 11.71 10.91 9.27
CA ALA A 21 11.13 9.59 9.10
C ALA A 21 10.22 9.51 7.86
N TYR A 22 9.37 10.52 7.62
CA TYR A 22 8.52 10.57 6.44
C TYR A 22 9.31 10.74 5.13
N ASP A 23 10.39 11.52 5.15
CA ASP A 23 11.26 11.72 3.98
C ASP A 23 11.93 10.41 3.51
N GLN A 24 12.02 9.40 4.39
CA GLN A 24 12.56 8.07 4.08
C GLN A 24 11.49 7.03 3.74
N MET A 25 10.20 7.38 3.84
CA MET A 25 9.10 6.48 3.51
C MET A 25 8.73 6.57 2.02
N SER A 26 8.34 5.42 1.47
CA SER A 26 7.75 5.33 0.12
C SER A 26 6.30 4.88 0.21
N ILE A 27 5.58 4.90 -0.91
CA ILE A 27 4.21 4.37 -0.97
C ILE A 27 4.14 2.89 -0.55
N PHE A 28 5.26 2.19 -0.73
CA PHE A 28 5.41 0.77 -0.42
C PHE A 28 5.88 0.52 1.02
N SER A 29 6.21 1.54 1.80
CA SER A 29 6.43 1.36 3.23
C SER A 29 5.18 0.75 3.86
N ASP A 30 5.33 -0.33 4.64
CA ASP A 30 4.20 -1.13 5.17
C ASP A 30 3.08 -0.28 5.80
N VAL A 31 3.46 0.79 6.52
CA VAL A 31 2.53 1.73 7.17
C VAL A 31 1.71 2.52 6.15
N ILE A 32 2.33 2.96 5.05
CA ILE A 32 1.69 3.73 3.99
C ILE A 32 0.86 2.79 3.10
N ALA A 33 1.45 1.69 2.64
CA ALA A 33 0.79 0.70 1.79
C ALA A 33 -0.49 0.13 2.42
N SER A 34 -0.44 -0.21 3.72
CA SER A 34 -1.60 -0.73 4.46
C SER A 34 -2.78 0.23 4.59
N VAL A 35 -2.56 1.54 4.45
CA VAL A 35 -3.62 2.56 4.47
C VAL A 35 -4.06 2.90 3.06
N PHE A 36 -3.12 3.20 2.16
CA PHE A 36 -3.39 3.67 0.81
C PHE A 36 -4.07 2.60 -0.05
N PHE A 37 -3.59 1.35 -0.01
CA PHE A 37 -4.14 0.26 -0.81
C PHE A 37 -5.36 -0.41 -0.18
N ARG A 38 -5.93 0.15 0.89
CA ARG A 38 -7.29 -0.21 1.36
C ARG A 38 -8.35 0.69 0.78
N ASP A 39 -7.99 1.93 0.44
CA ASP A 39 -8.90 2.87 -0.17
C ASP A 39 -8.96 2.64 -1.69
N LYS A 40 -10.19 2.46 -2.20
CA LYS A 40 -10.44 2.13 -3.60
C LYS A 40 -9.97 3.26 -4.52
N ALA A 41 -10.33 4.50 -4.21
CA ALA A 41 -10.04 5.65 -5.06
C ALA A 41 -8.53 5.95 -5.11
N THR A 42 -7.87 5.85 -3.96
CA THR A 42 -6.41 6.00 -3.84
C THR A 42 -5.68 4.90 -4.59
N THR A 43 -6.10 3.64 -4.42
CA THR A 43 -5.55 2.50 -5.18
C THR A 43 -5.69 2.73 -6.67
N GLN A 44 -6.87 3.14 -7.14
CA GLN A 44 -7.13 3.44 -8.55
C GLN A 44 -6.19 4.51 -9.10
N HIS A 45 -6.03 5.62 -8.38
CA HIS A 45 -5.15 6.70 -8.81
C HIS A 45 -3.69 6.22 -8.96
N ILE A 46 -3.21 5.43 -8.00
CA ILE A 46 -1.86 4.88 -8.03
C ILE A 46 -1.69 3.89 -9.19
N ILE A 47 -2.61 2.93 -9.37
CA ILE A 47 -2.45 1.92 -10.43
C ILE A 47 -2.53 2.56 -11.82
N ARG A 48 -3.36 3.59 -12.03
CA ARG A 48 -3.42 4.32 -13.30
C ARG A 48 -2.08 4.98 -13.61
N ALA A 49 -1.47 5.63 -12.61
CA ALA A 49 -0.18 6.27 -12.76
C ALA A 49 0.97 5.28 -12.99
N VAL A 50 0.96 4.12 -12.33
CA VAL A 50 2.02 3.10 -12.44
C VAL A 50 1.90 2.27 -13.72
N ILE A 51 0.69 1.90 -14.12
CA ILE A 51 0.42 1.08 -15.32
C ILE A 51 0.28 1.97 -16.58
N GLU A 52 0.27 3.30 -16.40
CA GLU A 52 0.09 4.30 -17.47
C GLU A 52 -1.19 4.08 -18.27
N LYS A 53 -2.28 3.69 -17.59
CA LYS A 53 -3.58 3.40 -18.19
C LYS A 53 -4.70 4.09 -17.43
N ASP A 54 -5.07 5.28 -17.89
CA ASP A 54 -6.01 6.19 -17.20
C ASP A 54 -7.47 5.72 -17.18
N ASP A 55 -7.84 4.77 -18.05
CA ASP A 55 -9.19 4.23 -18.14
C ASP A 55 -9.44 3.02 -17.22
N LEU A 56 -8.45 2.60 -16.41
CA LEU A 56 -8.63 1.53 -15.42
C LEU A 56 -9.58 1.95 -14.30
N ASP A 57 -10.71 1.28 -14.15
CA ASP A 57 -11.59 1.39 -12.98
C ASP A 57 -11.37 0.23 -12.03
N VAL A 58 -11.02 0.52 -10.78
CA VAL A 58 -10.90 -0.53 -9.76
C VAL A 58 -12.29 -1.05 -9.48
N VAL A 59 -12.48 -2.36 -9.47
CA VAL A 59 -13.74 -3.01 -9.06
C VAL A 59 -13.67 -3.32 -7.58
N LYS A 60 -12.56 -3.93 -7.13
CA LYS A 60 -12.38 -4.39 -5.76
C LYS A 60 -10.91 -4.40 -5.38
N VAL A 61 -10.64 -4.05 -4.13
CA VAL A 61 -9.34 -4.29 -3.49
C VAL A 61 -9.53 -5.26 -2.34
N LYS A 62 -8.67 -6.27 -2.25
CA LYS A 62 -8.64 -7.25 -1.16
C LYS A 62 -7.25 -7.24 -0.54
N THR A 63 -7.17 -6.86 0.74
CA THR A 63 -5.93 -7.01 1.50
C THR A 63 -5.81 -8.44 2.00
N GLN A 64 -4.71 -9.09 1.67
CA GLN A 64 -4.31 -10.34 2.30
C GLN A 64 -3.25 -10.00 3.35
N ASN A 65 -3.67 -9.93 4.62
CA ASN A 65 -2.72 -9.96 5.72
C ASN A 65 -2.28 -11.42 5.82
N SER A 66 -1.08 -11.77 5.36
CA SER A 66 -0.57 -13.10 5.69
C SER A 66 -0.44 -13.16 7.22
N ILE A 67 -0.96 -14.23 7.81
CA ILE A 67 -0.88 -14.51 9.25
C ILE A 67 0.57 -14.83 9.68
N GLU A 68 1.56 -14.68 8.78
CA GLU A 68 2.96 -15.10 8.95
C GLU A 68 3.93 -13.95 9.28
N ASN A 69 3.42 -12.81 9.76
CA ASN A 69 4.26 -11.71 10.24
C ASN A 69 4.71 -11.89 11.71
N ALA A 70 5.10 -13.10 12.12
CA ALA A 70 5.92 -13.22 13.32
C ALA A 70 7.31 -12.59 13.10
N PHE A 71 7.79 -12.54 11.84
CA PHE A 71 9.17 -12.13 11.54
C PHE A 71 9.43 -11.41 10.17
N GLY A 72 8.45 -10.97 9.36
CA GLY A 72 8.82 -10.32 8.09
C GLY A 72 7.74 -9.74 7.16
N HIS A 73 7.34 -8.50 7.42
CA HIS A 73 7.20 -7.36 6.48
C HIS A 73 6.72 -7.57 5.01
N SER A 74 5.71 -8.38 4.71
CA SER A 74 5.05 -8.20 3.39
C SER A 74 3.53 -8.22 3.47
N VAL A 75 2.93 -7.08 3.14
CA VAL A 75 1.49 -6.97 2.88
C VAL A 75 1.26 -7.22 1.39
N ARG A 76 0.24 -8.02 1.06
CA ARG A 76 -0.21 -8.27 -0.31
C ARG A 76 -1.60 -7.68 -0.52
N PHE A 77 -1.81 -7.01 -1.64
CA PHE A 77 -3.11 -6.53 -2.08
C PHE A 77 -3.44 -7.11 -3.45
N ASP A 78 -4.63 -7.71 -3.55
CA ASP A 78 -5.21 -8.11 -4.83
C ASP A 78 -6.18 -7.02 -5.28
N VAL A 79 -5.97 -6.49 -6.47
CA VAL A 79 -6.80 -5.46 -7.08
C VAL A 79 -7.44 -6.03 -8.35
N LEU A 80 -8.75 -6.17 -8.33
CA LEU A 80 -9.52 -6.42 -9.55
C LEU A 80 -9.88 -5.08 -10.16
N ALA A 81 -9.51 -4.86 -11.41
CA ALA A 81 -9.85 -3.66 -12.18
C ALA A 81 -10.43 -4.04 -13.56
N THR A 82 -11.10 -3.09 -14.19
CA THR A 82 -11.58 -3.19 -15.57
C THR A 82 -11.21 -1.95 -16.36
N ASP A 83 -11.16 -2.01 -17.68
CA ASP A 83 -10.94 -0.84 -18.53
C ASP A 83 -12.20 -0.46 -19.32
N SER A 84 -12.08 0.57 -20.17
CA SER A 84 -13.19 1.04 -20.98
C SER A 84 -13.67 0.05 -22.06
N GLU A 85 -12.84 -0.94 -22.39
CA GLU A 85 -13.15 -2.02 -23.35
C GLU A 85 -13.78 -3.25 -22.67
N GLY A 86 -13.89 -3.23 -21.33
CA GLY A 86 -14.46 -4.34 -20.56
C GLY A 86 -13.46 -5.46 -20.28
N ASN A 87 -12.16 -5.24 -20.51
CA ASN A 87 -11.12 -6.19 -20.12
C ASN A 87 -11.00 -6.21 -18.59
N PHE A 88 -10.70 -7.37 -18.01
CA PHE A 88 -10.47 -7.52 -16.58
C PHE A 88 -8.97 -7.68 -16.28
N TYR A 89 -8.53 -6.99 -15.23
CA TYR A 89 -7.15 -6.99 -14.75
C TYR A 89 -7.11 -7.48 -13.31
N ASN A 90 -6.32 -8.50 -13.05
CA ASN A 90 -5.99 -8.94 -11.70
C ASN A 90 -4.57 -8.46 -11.36
N ILE A 91 -4.47 -7.38 -10.59
CA ILE A 91 -3.22 -6.70 -10.26
C ILE A 91 -2.84 -7.08 -8.83
N GLU A 92 -1.64 -7.63 -8.65
CA GLU A 92 -1.09 -7.95 -7.33
C GLU A 92 -0.05 -6.91 -6.92
N ILE A 93 -0.27 -6.29 -5.75
CA ILE A 93 0.65 -5.31 -5.17
C ILE A 93 1.33 -5.97 -3.98
N GLN A 94 2.66 -6.06 -4.01
CA GLN A 94 3.46 -6.64 -2.94
C GLN A 94 4.57 -5.67 -2.52
N ASN A 95 4.79 -5.55 -1.20
CA ASN A 95 6.04 -5.02 -0.68
C ASN A 95 7.03 -6.17 -0.53
N ALA A 96 7.97 -6.33 -1.47
CA ALA A 96 9.04 -7.31 -1.35
C ALA A 96 10.21 -6.67 -0.62
N ALA A 97 10.42 -7.03 0.65
CA ALA A 97 11.55 -6.53 1.44
C ALA A 97 12.92 -7.04 0.94
N ASN A 98 13.00 -7.92 -0.08
CA ASN A 98 14.25 -8.51 -0.54
C ASN A 98 14.28 -8.72 -2.08
N ASP A 99 15.42 -8.35 -2.68
CA ASP A 99 15.83 -8.45 -4.10
C ASP A 99 15.78 -9.87 -4.69
N ASN A 100 14.60 -10.47 -4.81
CA ASN A 100 14.47 -11.73 -5.55
C ASN A 100 13.19 -11.80 -6.38
N LEU A 101 12.89 -10.72 -7.11
CA LEU A 101 11.86 -10.69 -8.16
C LEU A 101 12.07 -11.81 -9.21
N LEU A 102 13.33 -12.21 -9.46
CA LEU A 102 13.68 -13.25 -10.42
C LEU A 102 13.34 -14.68 -9.98
N ALA A 103 13.14 -14.93 -8.68
CA ALA A 103 12.86 -16.27 -8.16
C ALA A 103 11.36 -16.62 -8.10
N ARG A 104 10.48 -15.74 -8.60
CA ARG A 104 9.01 -15.89 -8.51
C ARG A 104 8.29 -15.94 -9.85
N ALA A 105 9.02 -15.91 -10.96
CA ALA A 105 8.46 -16.22 -12.27
C ALA A 105 8.41 -17.75 -12.43
N ASP A 106 7.37 -18.38 -11.90
CA ASP A 106 6.95 -19.70 -12.37
C ASP A 106 6.19 -19.49 -13.69
N PHE A 107 6.73 -20.03 -14.78
CA PHE A 107 6.05 -20.15 -16.08
C PHE A 107 5.03 -21.29 -16.07
#